data_AF-A0A7C1BH95-F1
#
_entry.id   AF-A0A7C1BH95-F1
#
_cell.length_a   1.000
_cell.length_b   1.000
_cell.length_c   1.000
_cell.angle_alpha   90.00
_cell.angle_beta   90.00
_cell.angle_gamma   90.00
#
_symmetry.space_group_name_H-M   'P 1'
#
loop_
_entity.id
_entity.type
_entity.pdbx_description
1 polymer ?
#
loop_
_entity_poly.entity_id
_entity_poly.type
_entity_poly.pdbx_seq_one_letter_code
_entity_poly.pdbx_strand_id
1 'polypeptide(L)'
;KIQQEVDAEYVNSVMKTYSKASAVLLDPGAGDGRSFNWAGLQGFSCREKIIVAGGLTPDNIGKLLEIFKPYAVDVSSGVEACVGKKDPERIKKFINEVRRVKDARFA
;
A
#
# COMPACT_ATOMS: atom_id res chain seq x y z
N LYS A 1 19.36 14.42 -1.66
CA LYS A 1 17.92 14.47 -2.04
C LYS A 1 17.14 14.63 -0.74
N ILE A 2 16.49 15.77 -0.55
CA ILE A 2 15.53 15.93 0.56
C ILE A 2 14.37 15.00 0.19
N GLN A 3 14.22 13.88 0.89
CA GLN A 3 12.99 13.09 0.81
C GLN A 3 11.92 13.94 1.47
N GLN A 4 11.01 14.49 0.67
CA GLN A 4 9.83 15.13 1.20
C GLN A 4 9.08 14.05 1.99
N GLU A 5 8.89 14.28 3.28
CA GLU A 5 8.17 13.36 4.14
C GLU A 5 6.72 13.32 3.66
N VAL A 6 6.25 12.14 3.24
CA VAL A 6 4.86 11.97 2.82
C VAL A 6 4.02 11.78 4.07
N ASP A 7 3.45 12.88 4.54
CA ASP A 7 2.52 12.90 5.68
C ASP A 7 1.07 13.09 5.23
N ALA A 8 0.15 13.07 6.19
CA ALA A 8 -1.28 13.22 5.93
C ALA A 8 -1.64 14.58 5.31
N GLU A 9 -0.91 15.65 5.63
CA GLU A 9 -1.17 17.00 5.11
C GLU A 9 -0.82 17.10 3.64
N TYR A 10 0.34 16.57 3.26
CA TYR A 10 0.77 16.50 1.87
C TYR A 10 -0.23 15.71 1.02
N VAL A 11 -0.61 14.50 1.47
CA VAL A 11 -1.58 13.67 0.74
C VAL A 11 -2.94 14.38 0.60
N ASN A 12 -3.40 15.10 1.63
CA ASN A 12 -4.63 15.89 1.55
C ASN A 12 -4.54 17.01 0.51
N SER A 13 -3.41 17.70 0.42
CA SER A 13 -3.20 18.76 -0.57
C SER A 13 -3.27 18.21 -2.01
N VAL A 14 -2.71 17.02 -2.24
CA VAL A 14 -2.78 16.31 -3.52
C VAL A 14 -4.22 15.92 -3.83
N MET A 15 -4.93 15.31 -2.88
CA MET A 15 -6.35 14.93 -3.03
C MET A 15 -7.24 16.13 -3.36
N LYS A 16 -6.98 17.31 -2.76
CA LYS A 16 -7.72 18.54 -3.04
C LYS A 16 -7.42 19.06 -4.45
N THR A 17 -6.15 19.06 -4.84
CA THR A 17 -5.69 19.49 -6.17
C THR A 17 -6.29 18.61 -7.26
N TYR A 18 -6.29 17.29 -7.05
CA TYR A 18 -6.83 16.29 -7.97
C TYR A 18 -8.20 15.77 -7.51
N SER A 19 -9.09 16.66 -7.12
CA SER A 19 -10.42 16.32 -6.56
C SER A 19 -11.32 15.48 -7.47
N LYS A 20 -11.06 15.48 -8.78
CA LYS A 20 -11.77 14.65 -9.77
C LYS A 20 -11.27 13.20 -9.85
N ALA A 21 -10.10 12.90 -9.29
CA ALA A 21 -9.58 11.55 -9.27
C ALA A 21 -10.40 10.67 -8.32
N SER A 22 -10.71 9.44 -8.76
CA SER A 22 -11.43 8.47 -7.92
C SER A 22 -10.57 7.97 -6.76
N ALA A 23 -9.25 7.86 -6.98
CA ALA A 23 -8.28 7.46 -5.98
C ALA A 23 -6.89 8.03 -6.30
N VAL A 24 -6.02 8.07 -5.29
CA VAL A 24 -4.60 8.43 -5.41
C VAL A 24 -3.76 7.20 -5.04
N LEU A 25 -2.77 6.89 -5.89
CA LEU A 25 -1.79 5.84 -5.65
C LEU A 25 -0.56 6.42 -4.96
N LEU A 26 -0.25 5.92 -3.77
CA LEU A 26 0.95 6.25 -3.01
C LEU A 26 2.00 5.16 -3.25
N ASP A 27 3.06 5.52 -3.98
CA ASP A 27 4.23 4.65 -4.19
C ASP A 27 5.46 5.25 -3.50
N PRO A 28 5.77 4.81 -2.26
CA PRO A 28 6.94 5.28 -1.54
C PRO A 28 8.27 4.73 -2.08
N GLY A 29 8.26 3.92 -3.15
CA GLY A 29 9.47 3.52 -3.85
C GLY A 29 10.30 2.46 -3.13
N ALA A 30 9.68 1.55 -2.38
CA ALA A 30 10.35 0.45 -1.68
C ALA A 30 10.83 -0.65 -2.63
N GLY A 31 11.68 -0.30 -3.60
CA GLY A 31 12.46 -1.25 -4.43
C GLY A 31 13.75 -1.72 -3.75
N ASP A 32 14.07 -1.19 -2.56
CA ASP A 32 15.29 -1.43 -1.79
C ASP A 32 15.04 -2.16 -0.45
N GLY A 33 13.81 -2.63 -0.20
CA GLY A 33 13.43 -3.33 1.03
C GLY A 33 13.10 -2.43 2.22
N ARG A 34 13.10 -1.09 2.08
CA ARG A 34 12.68 -0.19 3.16
C ARG A 34 11.16 -0.08 3.19
N SER A 35 10.56 -0.53 4.29
CA SER A 35 9.12 -0.37 4.51
C SER A 35 8.79 1.10 4.78
N PHE A 36 7.89 1.69 4.00
CA PHE A 36 7.37 3.03 4.31
C PHE A 36 6.71 3.04 5.70
N ASN A 37 6.90 4.13 6.45
CA ASN A 37 6.30 4.26 7.77
C ASN A 37 4.81 4.65 7.67
N TRP A 38 3.96 3.65 7.46
CA TRP A 38 2.51 3.82 7.38
C TRP A 38 1.88 4.41 8.65
N ALA A 39 2.59 4.43 9.78
CA ALA A 39 2.11 5.07 11.00
C ALA A 39 1.91 6.59 10.84
N GLY A 40 2.71 7.25 10.00
CA GLY A 40 2.58 8.69 9.70
C GLY A 40 1.25 9.07 9.02
N LEU A 41 0.53 8.07 8.49
CA LEU A 41 -0.77 8.27 7.84
C LEU A 41 -1.96 7.84 8.74
N GLN A 42 -1.73 7.54 10.03
CA GLN A 42 -2.80 7.16 10.96
C GLN A 42 -3.82 8.28 11.21
N GLY A 43 -3.46 9.56 11.01
CA GLY A 43 -4.42 10.68 11.08
C GLY A 43 -5.22 10.92 9.80
N PHE A 44 -4.98 10.14 8.74
CA PHE A 44 -5.59 10.38 7.44
C PHE A 44 -7.03 9.85 7.37
N SER A 45 -7.99 10.74 7.16
CA SER A 45 -9.43 10.44 7.13
C SER A 45 -9.92 9.86 5.80
N CYS A 46 -9.24 10.15 4.69
CA CYS A 46 -9.68 9.77 3.33
C CYS A 46 -9.08 8.44 2.82
N ARG A 47 -8.88 7.45 3.71
CA ARG A 47 -8.28 6.15 3.35
C ARG A 47 -9.05 5.41 2.25
N GLU A 48 -10.34 5.70 2.12
CA GLU A 48 -11.26 5.14 1.11
C GLU A 48 -10.93 5.56 -0.34
N LYS A 49 -9.96 6.45 -0.54
CA LYS A 49 -9.47 6.85 -1.87
C LYS A 49 -7.97 6.61 -2.05
N ILE A 50 -7.33 5.86 -1.16
CA ILE A 50 -5.90 5.61 -1.23
C ILE A 50 -5.63 4.19 -1.72
N ILE A 51 -4.85 4.11 -2.79
CA ILE A 51 -4.22 2.87 -3.25
C ILE A 51 -2.78 2.90 -2.76
N VAL A 52 -2.35 1.84 -2.10
CA VAL A 52 -0.96 1.72 -1.64
C VAL A 52 -0.17 0.80 -2.54
N ALA A 53 0.97 1.29 -3.03
CA ALA A 53 1.94 0.52 -3.80
C ALA A 53 3.31 0.50 -3.09
N GLY A 54 4.35 0.08 -3.81
CA GLY A 54 5.74 0.21 -3.37
C GLY A 54 6.19 -0.87 -2.39
N GLY A 55 6.96 -1.85 -2.86
CA GLY A 55 7.63 -2.85 -2.02
C GLY A 55 6.71 -3.77 -1.21
N LEU A 56 5.46 -3.93 -1.62
CA LEU A 56 4.54 -4.86 -0.98
C LEU A 56 4.93 -6.30 -1.28
N THR A 57 4.98 -7.14 -0.26
CA THR A 57 5.29 -8.56 -0.32
C THR A 57 4.25 -9.35 0.46
N PRO A 58 4.17 -10.69 0.26
CA PRO A 58 3.32 -11.53 1.11
C PRO A 58 3.63 -11.36 2.61
N ASP A 59 4.87 -11.03 2.98
CA ASP A 59 5.29 -10.96 4.39
C ASP A 59 4.90 -9.64 5.08
N ASN A 60 4.71 -8.55 4.32
CA ASN A 60 4.44 -7.22 4.90
C ASN A 60 3.00 -6.74 4.71
N ILE A 61 2.25 -7.33 3.76
CA ILE A 61 0.91 -6.85 3.40
C ILE A 61 -0.08 -6.96 4.56
N GLY A 62 -0.01 -8.03 5.35
CA GLY A 62 -0.92 -8.22 6.49
C GLY A 62 -0.83 -7.07 7.50
N LYS A 63 0.40 -6.74 7.91
CA LYS A 63 0.68 -5.63 8.84
C LYS A 63 0.23 -4.27 8.28
N LEU A 64 0.45 -4.04 6.99
CA LEU A 64 -0.02 -2.81 6.33
C LEU A 64 -1.53 -2.69 6.40
N LEU A 65 -2.25 -3.75 6.07
CA LEU A 65 -3.71 -3.75 6.06
C LEU A 65 -4.27 -3.56 7.48
N GLU A 66 -3.66 -4.16 8.50
CA GLU A 66 -4.05 -3.99 9.91
C GLU A 66 -3.90 -2.54 10.40
N ILE A 67 -2.79 -1.87 10.03
CA ILE A 67 -2.47 -0.51 10.48
C ILE A 67 -3.23 0.56 9.68
N PHE A 68 -3.14 0.52 8.34
CA PHE A 68 -3.51 1.66 7.50
C PHE A 68 -4.88 1.51 6.82
N LYS A 69 -5.32 0.28 6.50
CA LYS A 69 -6.64 0.00 5.90
C LYS A 69 -6.94 0.82 4.63
N PRO A 70 -6.09 0.76 3.59
CA PRO A 70 -6.32 1.50 2.34
C PRO A 70 -7.51 0.96 1.55
N TYR A 71 -8.00 1.75 0.58
CA TYR A 71 -9.03 1.33 -0.39
C TYR A 71 -8.57 0.14 -1.24
N ALA A 72 -7.33 0.20 -1.73
CA ALA A 72 -6.73 -0.89 -2.50
C ALA A 72 -5.22 -0.98 -2.26
N VAL A 73 -4.63 -2.08 -2.72
CA VAL A 73 -3.18 -2.27 -2.77
C VAL A 73 -2.77 -2.66 -4.17
N ASP A 74 -1.62 -2.16 -4.61
CA ASP A 74 -0.99 -2.48 -5.88
C ASP A 74 0.35 -3.18 -5.64
N VAL A 75 0.55 -4.33 -6.26
CA VAL A 75 1.74 -5.15 -6.07
C VAL A 75 2.37 -5.51 -7.41
N SER A 76 3.67 -5.25 -7.52
CA SER A 76 4.45 -5.64 -8.70
C SER A 76 5.63 -6.54 -8.34
N SER A 77 6.77 -5.99 -7.92
CA SER A 77 8.02 -6.75 -7.75
C SER A 77 7.98 -7.77 -6.59
N GLY A 78 7.22 -7.51 -5.53
CA GLY A 78 7.16 -8.43 -4.37
C GLY A 78 6.47 -9.77 -4.64
N VAL A 79 5.87 -9.95 -5.81
CA VAL A 79 5.30 -11.23 -6.27
C VAL A 79 6.00 -11.76 -7.54
N GLU A 80 7.19 -11.25 -7.86
CA GLU A 80 8.02 -11.74 -8.95
C GLU A 80 8.98 -12.84 -8.49
N ALA A 81 9.27 -13.81 -9.36
CA ALA A 81 10.37 -14.77 -9.17
C ALA A 81 11.72 -14.12 -9.54
N CYS A 82 11.70 -13.31 -10.60
CA CYS A 82 12.79 -12.45 -11.07
C CYS A 82 12.19 -11.26 -11.83
N VAL A 83 12.98 -10.22 -12.08
CA VAL A 83 12.51 -8.96 -12.68
C VAL A 83 11.62 -9.20 -13.90
N GLY A 84 10.37 -8.76 -13.82
CA GLY A 84 9.37 -8.85 -14.89
C GLY A 84 8.69 -10.23 -15.04
N LYS A 85 9.06 -11.24 -14.24
CA LYS A 85 8.44 -12.57 -14.24
C LYS A 85 7.69 -12.83 -12.94
N LYS A 86 6.36 -12.84 -13.02
CA LYS A 86 5.47 -13.15 -11.88
C LYS A 86 5.62 -14.60 -11.42
N ASP A 87 5.54 -14.81 -10.11
CA ASP A 87 5.53 -16.11 -9.45
C ASP A 87 4.09 -16.43 -8.98
N PRO A 88 3.41 -17.43 -9.56
CA PRO A 88 2.05 -17.80 -9.17
C PRO A 88 1.89 -18.13 -7.68
N GLU A 89 2.89 -18.75 -7.05
CA GLU A 89 2.84 -19.11 -5.64
C GLU A 89 2.97 -17.86 -4.75
N ARG A 90 3.80 -16.89 -5.13
CA ARG A 90 3.89 -15.60 -4.41
C ARG A 90 2.61 -14.79 -4.55
N ILE A 91 2.00 -14.76 -5.75
CA ILE A 91 0.70 -14.12 -5.96
C ILE A 91 -0.35 -14.76 -5.05
N LYS A 92 -0.43 -16.09 -5.01
CA LYS A 92 -1.38 -16.82 -4.18
C LYS A 92 -1.19 -16.51 -2.70
N LYS A 93 0.05 -16.50 -2.21
CA LYS A 93 0.37 -16.11 -0.82
C LYS A 93 -0.05 -14.67 -0.52
N PHE A 94 0.25 -13.73 -1.43
CA PHE A 94 -0.16 -12.33 -1.27
C PHE A 94 -1.67 -12.18 -1.14
N ILE A 95 -2.44 -12.80 -2.04
CA ILE A 95 -3.91 -12.75 -2.02
C ILE A 95 -4.47 -13.40 -0.74
N ASN A 96 -3.88 -14.52 -0.30
CA ASN A 96 -4.30 -15.18 0.93
C ASN A 96 -4.11 -14.29 2.16
N GLU A 97 -2.99 -13.58 2.27
CA GLU A 97 -2.77 -12.64 3.37
C GLU A 97 -3.73 -11.45 3.33
N VAL A 98 -4.03 -10.92 2.15
CA VAL A 98 -5.06 -9.87 1.99
C VAL A 98 -6.42 -10.35 2.47
N ARG A 99 -6.81 -11.58 2.09
CA ARG A 99 -8.09 -12.18 2.50
C ARG A 99 -8.14 -12.49 3.99
N ARG A 100 -7.08 -13.04 4.57
CA ARG A 100 -6.98 -13.33 6.01
C ARG A 100 -7.29 -12.10 6.86
N VAL A 101 -6.72 -10.95 6.51
CA VAL A 101 -6.99 -9.68 7.23
C VAL A 101 -8.38 -9.13 6.95
N LYS A 102 -8.97 -9.40 5.79
CA LYS A 102 -10.36 -9.02 5.49
C LYS A 102 -11.35 -9.83 6.32
N ASP A 103 -11.19 -11.15 6.36
CA ASP A 103 -12.13 -12.06 7.02
C ASP A 103 -12.12 -11.86 8.54
N ALA A 104 -10.95 -11.59 9.14
CA ALA A 104 -10.82 -11.20 10.55
C ALA A 104 -11.53 -9.89 10.93
N ARG A 105 -12.04 -9.10 9.97
CA ARG A 105 -12.84 -7.89 10.24
C ARG A 105 -14.34 -8.15 10.28
N PHE A 106 -14.79 -9.27 9.72
CA PHE A 106 -16.21 -9.61 9.61
C PHE A 106 -16.60 -10.80 10.50
N ALA A 107 -15.62 -11.40 11.18
CA ALA A 107 -15.80 -12.33 12.29
C ALA A 107 -15.85 -11.55 13.62
#